data_AF-A0A2E6H7R2-F1
#
_entry.id   AF-A0A2E6H7R2-F1
#
_cell.length_a   1.000
_cell.length_b   1.000
_cell.length_c   1.000
_cell.angle_alpha   90.00
_cell.angle_beta   90.00
_cell.angle_gamma   90.00
#
_symmetry.space_group_name_H-M   'P 1'
#
loop_
_entity.id
_entity.type
_entity.pdbx_description
1 polymer ?
#
loop_
_entity_poly.entity_id
_entity_poly.type
_entity_poly.pdbx_seq_one_letter_code
_entity_poly.pdbx_strand_id
1 'polypeptide(L)'
;MGAKKIEQNEIQTCSITGRQFLTSEFPKLCSCCKKEFAERQSYWDQTSPLENGNYSRGNKNHVFEYRNCNDCSSTLVIKFVDERDASAEGIKRREQWKQQFQFLVSNGIPEERAKSILASKKNY
;
A
#
# COMPACT_ATOMS: atom_id res chain seq x y z
N MET A 1 -3.17 -24.35 -27.87
CA MET A 1 -3.67 -23.00 -27.50
C MET A 1 -2.72 -22.43 -26.47
N GLY A 2 -1.95 -21.41 -26.85
CA GLY A 2 -0.78 -20.95 -26.11
C GLY A 2 -1.14 -20.34 -24.76
N ALA A 3 -0.47 -20.83 -23.71
CA ALA A 3 -0.36 -20.09 -22.47
C ALA A 3 0.32 -18.75 -22.78
N LYS A 4 -0.46 -17.67 -22.76
CA LYS A 4 0.08 -16.32 -22.84
C LYS A 4 1.02 -16.16 -21.64
N LYS A 5 2.33 -16.14 -21.92
CA LYS A 5 3.33 -15.53 -21.04
C LYS A 5 2.80 -14.14 -20.75
N ILE A 6 2.28 -13.94 -19.54
CA ILE A 6 2.03 -12.60 -19.03
C ILE A 6 3.43 -12.00 -18.96
N GLU A 7 3.70 -11.10 -19.90
CA GLU A 7 4.93 -10.33 -19.97
C GLU A 7 5.23 -9.75 -18.59
N GLN A 8 6.51 -9.60 -18.30
CA GLN A 8 7.03 -8.98 -17.09
C GLN A 8 6.47 -7.55 -17.01
N ASN A 9 5.25 -7.40 -16.48
CA ASN A 9 4.65 -6.10 -16.26
C ASN A 9 5.57 -5.36 -15.29
N GLU A 10 6.14 -4.27 -15.76
CA GLU A 10 7.09 -3.46 -15.00
C GLU A 10 6.42 -3.03 -13.70
N ILE A 11 6.88 -3.61 -12.59
CA ILE A 11 6.44 -3.21 -11.26
C ILE A 11 7.24 -1.98 -10.87
N GLN A 12 6.56 -0.93 -10.45
CA GLN A 12 7.17 0.27 -9.89
C GLN A 12 6.88 0.38 -8.41
N THR A 13 7.83 0.96 -7.67
CA THR A 13 7.68 1.26 -6.24
C THR A 13 7.23 2.70 -6.09
N CYS A 14 6.13 2.92 -5.38
CA CYS A 14 5.68 4.26 -4.99
C CYS A 14 6.69 4.86 -4.02
N SER A 15 7.33 5.97 -4.37
CA SER A 15 8.28 6.67 -3.51
C SER A 15 7.68 7.12 -2.17
N ILE A 16 6.37 7.41 -2.17
CA ILE A 16 5.64 7.93 -1.00
C ILE A 16 5.26 6.82 -0.02
N THR A 17 4.77 5.69 -0.54
CA THR A 17 4.22 4.61 0.31
C THR A 17 5.12 3.38 0.37
N GLY A 18 6.17 3.33 -0.45
CA GLY A 18 6.98 2.14 -0.69
C GLY A 18 6.22 0.93 -1.24
N ARG A 19 4.93 1.07 -1.57
CA ARG A 19 4.13 -0.04 -2.13
C ARG A 19 4.39 -0.18 -3.61
N GLN A 20 4.31 -1.42 -4.07
CA GLN A 20 4.51 -1.76 -5.47
C GLN A 20 3.20 -1.71 -6.26
N PHE A 21 3.21 -1.11 -7.45
CA PHE A 21 2.09 -1.06 -8.39
C PHE A 21 2.56 -1.43 -9.80
N LEU A 22 1.63 -1.82 -10.67
CA LEU A 22 1.93 -2.09 -12.08
C LEU A 22 2.00 -0.77 -12.84
N THR A 23 2.97 -0.60 -13.74
CA THR A 23 3.04 0.57 -14.63
C THR A 23 1.73 0.81 -15.39
N SER A 24 0.98 -0.25 -15.69
CA SER A 24 -0.34 -0.18 -16.33
C SER A 24 -1.43 0.55 -15.53
N GLU A 25 -1.21 0.87 -14.25
CA GLU A 25 -2.13 1.73 -13.48
C GLU A 25 -2.12 3.19 -13.98
N PHE A 26 -1.09 3.58 -14.74
CA PHE A 26 -0.94 4.90 -15.32
C PHE A 26 -0.76 4.82 -16.85
N PRO A 27 -1.25 5.82 -17.61
CA PRO A 27 -1.94 7.02 -17.14
C PRO A 27 -3.33 6.71 -16.55
N LYS A 28 -3.70 7.44 -15.51
CA LYS A 28 -5.01 7.30 -14.85
C LYS A 28 -5.93 8.41 -15.34
N LEU A 29 -7.17 8.08 -15.68
CA LEU A 29 -8.17 9.07 -16.09
C LEU A 29 -9.26 9.18 -15.02
N CYS A 30 -9.58 10.41 -14.63
CA CYS A 30 -10.76 10.68 -13.84
C CYS A 30 -12.03 10.38 -14.65
N SER A 31 -12.90 9.50 -14.16
CA SER A 31 -14.15 9.15 -14.84
C SER A 31 -15.10 10.34 -14.97
N CYS A 32 -15.05 11.29 -14.04
CA CYS A 32 -15.91 12.48 -13.97
C CYS A 32 -15.39 13.63 -14.85
N CYS A 33 -14.23 14.23 -14.53
CA CYS A 33 -13.72 15.40 -15.25
C CYS A 33 -12.75 15.09 -16.39
N LYS A 34 -12.45 13.80 -16.66
CA LYS A 34 -11.54 13.34 -17.71
C LYS A 34 -10.08 13.79 -17.58
N LYS A 35 -9.71 14.40 -16.46
CA LYS A 35 -8.33 14.74 -16.13
C LYS A 35 -7.44 13.50 -16.17
N GLU A 36 -6.31 13.62 -16.84
CA GLU A 36 -5.29 12.59 -16.93
C GLU A 36 -4.20 12.83 -15.89
N PHE A 37 -3.82 11.76 -15.20
CA PHE A 37 -2.67 11.70 -14.31
C PHE A 37 -1.65 10.79 -14.97
N ALA A 38 -0.63 11.38 -15.59
CA ALA A 38 0.34 10.66 -16.41
C ALA A 38 1.15 9.63 -15.61
N GLU A 39 1.44 9.93 -14.35
CA GLU A 39 2.26 9.10 -13.47
C GLU A 39 1.80 9.17 -12.01
N ARG A 40 2.42 8.33 -11.18
CA ARG A 40 2.09 8.21 -9.76
C ARG A 40 2.25 9.53 -8.98
N GLN A 41 3.31 10.28 -9.23
CA GLN A 41 3.58 11.55 -8.54
C GLN A 41 2.49 12.57 -8.88
N SER A 42 2.18 12.76 -10.16
CA SER A 42 1.09 13.61 -10.63
C SER A 42 -0.26 13.24 -10.01
N TYR A 43 -0.55 11.95 -9.85
CA TYR A 43 -1.77 11.51 -9.19
C TYR A 43 -1.78 11.88 -7.71
N TRP A 44 -0.66 11.71 -6.99
CA TRP A 44 -0.58 12.06 -5.57
C TRP A 44 -0.81 13.55 -5.33
N ASP A 45 -0.16 14.40 -6.10
CA ASP A 45 -0.17 15.85 -5.91
C ASP A 45 -1.54 16.48 -6.27
N GLN A 46 -2.28 15.85 -7.18
CA GLN A 46 -3.54 16.36 -7.72
C GLN A 46 -4.78 15.61 -7.22
N THR A 47 -4.60 14.78 -6.19
CA THR A 47 -5.69 14.11 -5.50
C THR A 47 -5.51 14.21 -3.99
N SER A 48 -6.59 14.09 -3.24
CA SER A 48 -6.59 14.15 -1.78
C SER A 48 -7.01 12.81 -1.17
N PRO A 49 -6.45 12.38 -0.02
CA PRO A 49 -6.89 11.18 0.65
C PRO A 49 -8.34 11.30 1.13
N LEU A 50 -9.02 10.17 1.30
CA LEU A 50 -10.31 10.12 1.99
C LEU A 50 -10.15 10.41 3.49
N GLU A 51 -11.13 11.08 4.08
CA GLU A 51 -11.14 11.45 5.51
C GLU A 51 -11.12 10.22 6.43
N ASN A 52 -11.89 9.17 6.08
CA ASN A 52 -12.08 7.98 6.91
C ASN A 52 -11.24 6.77 6.47
N GLY A 53 -10.03 7.02 5.99
CA GLY A 53 -9.11 5.99 5.52
C GLY A 53 -9.18 5.78 4.02
N ASN A 54 -8.00 5.73 3.42
CA ASN A 54 -7.80 5.77 1.97
C ASN A 54 -7.22 4.48 1.40
N TYR A 55 -7.17 3.40 2.20
CA TYR A 55 -6.69 2.08 1.77
C TYR A 55 -7.69 0.99 2.13
N SER A 56 -7.85 0.01 1.24
CA SER A 56 -8.58 -1.22 1.52
C SER A 56 -7.80 -2.45 1.02
N ARG A 57 -8.05 -3.58 1.67
CA ARG A 57 -7.46 -4.87 1.27
C ARG A 57 -8.37 -5.55 0.26
N GLY A 58 -7.82 -5.88 -0.90
CA GLY A 58 -8.47 -6.69 -1.92
C GLY A 58 -8.22 -8.18 -1.75
N ASN A 59 -8.65 -8.97 -2.73
CA ASN A 59 -8.34 -10.40 -2.81
C ASN A 59 -6.89 -10.62 -3.25
N LYS A 60 -6.25 -11.71 -2.79
CA LYS A 60 -4.90 -12.15 -3.23
C LYS A 60 -3.78 -11.11 -3.02
N ASN A 61 -3.69 -10.52 -1.83
CA ASN A 61 -2.64 -9.58 -1.44
C ASN A 61 -2.60 -8.23 -2.18
N HIS A 62 -3.71 -7.84 -2.82
CA HIS A 62 -3.81 -6.52 -3.41
C HIS A 62 -4.24 -5.48 -2.37
N VAL A 63 -3.73 -4.26 -2.49
CA VAL A 63 -4.21 -3.10 -1.72
C VAL A 63 -4.75 -2.07 -2.71
N PHE A 64 -5.95 -1.58 -2.44
CA PHE A 64 -6.52 -0.46 -3.19
C PHE A 64 -6.28 0.83 -2.44
N GLU A 65 -5.86 1.87 -3.15
CA GLU A 65 -5.80 3.23 -2.62
C GLU A 65 -6.86 4.09 -3.27
N TYR A 66 -7.61 4.79 -2.43
CA TYR A 66 -8.72 5.65 -2.79
C TYR A 66 -8.31 7.10 -2.56
N ARG A 67 -8.44 7.95 -3.58
CA ARG A 67 -8.19 9.40 -3.44
C ARG A 67 -9.21 10.17 -4.24
N ASN A 68 -9.60 11.36 -3.77
CA ASN A 68 -10.52 12.24 -4.47
C ASN A 68 -9.77 13.15 -5.43
N CYS A 69 -10.24 13.29 -6.67
CA CYS A 69 -9.73 14.30 -7.60
C CYS A 69 -9.95 15.70 -7.01
N ASN A 70 -8.91 16.53 -7.00
CA ASN A 70 -9.04 17.88 -6.47
C ASN A 70 -9.98 18.78 -7.32
N ASP A 71 -10.13 18.48 -8.61
CA ASP A 71 -10.90 19.32 -9.54
C ASP A 71 -12.40 19.00 -9.55
N CYS A 72 -12.80 17.77 -9.22
CA CYS A 72 -14.21 17.33 -9.29
C CYS A 72 -14.68 16.48 -8.10
N SER A 73 -13.81 16.23 -7.13
CA SER A 73 -14.08 15.43 -5.93
C SER A 73 -14.48 13.97 -6.15
N SER A 74 -14.49 13.48 -7.40
CA SER A 74 -14.77 12.05 -7.66
C SER A 74 -13.65 11.17 -7.09
N THR A 75 -14.01 10.05 -6.48
CA THR A 75 -13.05 9.08 -5.95
C THR A 75 -12.42 8.25 -7.07
N LEU A 76 -11.10 8.27 -7.14
CA LEU A 76 -10.28 7.40 -7.97
C LEU A 76 -9.71 6.26 -7.12
N VAL A 77 -9.42 5.15 -7.80
CA VAL A 77 -8.82 3.97 -7.19
C VAL A 77 -7.61 3.55 -7.99
N ILE A 78 -6.48 3.36 -7.31
CA ILE A 78 -5.33 2.64 -7.88
C ILE A 78 -5.10 1.33 -7.15
N LYS A 79 -4.51 0.36 -7.84
CA LYS A 79 -4.22 -0.96 -7.30
C LYS A 79 -2.73 -1.17 -7.08
N PHE A 80 -2.36 -1.50 -5.84
CA PHE A 80 -1.05 -2.02 -5.49
C PHE A 80 -1.04 -3.56 -5.58
N VAL A 81 0.11 -4.10 -5.99
CA VAL A 81 0.37 -5.55 -6.11
C VAL A 81 0.95 -6.19 -4.85
N ASP A 82 1.36 -5.38 -3.88
CA ASP A 82 1.86 -5.84 -2.59
C ASP A 82 1.23 -5.05 -1.44
N GLU A 83 0.85 -5.77 -0.39
CA GLU A 83 0.42 -5.22 0.89
C GLU A 83 1.58 -4.64 1.71
N ARG A 84 2.80 -5.13 1.46
CA ARG A 84 3.98 -4.72 2.21
C ARG A 84 4.30 -3.26 1.92
N ASP A 85 4.16 -2.47 2.97
CA ASP A 85 4.65 -1.11 3.04
C ASP A 85 6.19 -1.12 3.12
N ALA A 86 6.88 -0.93 2.00
CA ALA A 86 8.34 -0.86 1.96
C ALA A 86 8.89 0.56 2.13
N SER A 87 8.08 1.52 2.61
CA SER A 87 8.57 2.86 2.97
C SER A 87 9.60 2.75 4.11
N ALA A 88 10.38 3.80 4.31
CA ALA A 88 11.31 3.89 5.44
C ALA A 88 10.56 3.70 6.78
N GLU A 89 9.37 4.29 6.90
CA GLU A 89 8.47 4.15 8.05
C GLU A 89 7.97 2.71 8.21
N GLY A 90 7.58 2.05 7.11
CA GLY A 90 7.16 0.66 7.10
C GLY A 90 8.28 -0.31 7.52
N ILE A 91 9.50 -0.07 7.04
CA ILE A 91 10.69 -0.83 7.45
C ILE A 91 10.98 -0.61 8.93
N LYS A 92 11.04 0.64 9.39
CA LYS A 92 11.32 0.99 10.79
C LYS A 92 10.32 0.33 11.75
N ARG A 93 9.02 0.34 11.42
CA ARG A 93 7.99 -0.34 12.22
C ARG A 93 8.22 -1.85 12.30
N ARG A 94 8.61 -2.51 11.19
CA ARG A 94 8.95 -3.95 11.18
C ARG A 94 10.18 -4.26 12.02
N GLU A 95 11.21 -3.42 11.95
CA GLU A 95 12.44 -3.58 12.75
C GLU A 95 12.15 -3.44 14.25
N GLN A 96 11.38 -2.42 14.63
CA GLN A 96 10.95 -2.23 16.02
C GLN A 96 10.13 -3.43 16.53
N TRP A 97 9.17 -3.91 15.73
CA TRP A 97 8.41 -5.10 16.06
C TRP A 97 9.33 -6.31 16.27
N LYS A 98 10.30 -6.52 15.36
CA LYS A 98 11.27 -7.63 15.45
C LYS A 98 12.12 -7.55 16.71
N GLN A 99 12.60 -6.36 17.07
CA GLN A 99 13.37 -6.16 18.30
C GLN A 99 12.53 -6.48 19.55
N GLN A 100 11.28 -6.00 19.61
CA GLN A 100 10.39 -6.29 20.73
C GLN A 100 10.02 -7.77 20.81
N PHE A 101 9.78 -8.41 19.67
CA PHE A 101 9.50 -9.84 19.60
C PHE A 101 10.68 -10.66 20.12
N GLN A 102 11.90 -10.37 19.65
CA GLN A 102 13.11 -11.03 20.10
C GLN A 102 13.34 -10.83 21.60
N PHE A 103 13.11 -9.63 22.13
CA PHE A 103 13.19 -9.36 23.55
C PHE A 103 12.20 -10.20 24.37
N LEU A 104 10.94 -10.32 23.94
CA LEU A 104 9.94 -11.13 24.65
C LEU A 104 10.34 -12.61 24.65
N VAL A 105 10.74 -13.14 23.50
CA VAL A 105 11.15 -14.54 23.36
C VAL A 105 12.41 -14.84 24.17
N SER A 106 13.41 -13.95 24.16
CA SER A 106 14.63 -14.13 24.94
C SER A 106 14.38 -14.10 26.46
N ASN A 107 13.28 -13.47 26.89
CA ASN A 107 12.84 -13.46 28.29
C ASN A 107 11.89 -14.63 28.63
N GLY A 108 11.81 -15.65 27.78
CA GLY A 108 11.06 -16.88 28.04
C GLY A 108 9.56 -16.80 27.75
N ILE A 109 9.09 -15.73 27.09
CA ILE A 109 7.71 -15.68 26.61
C ILE A 109 7.57 -16.59 25.37
N PRO A 110 6.64 -17.55 25.36
CA PRO A 110 6.38 -18.37 24.17
C PRO A 110 6.01 -17.51 22.96
N GLU A 111 6.47 -17.88 21.77
CA GLU A 111 6.30 -17.08 20.55
C GLU A 111 4.86 -16.65 20.30
N GLU A 112 3.89 -17.56 20.45
CA GLU A 112 2.46 -17.27 20.24
C GLU A 112 1.94 -16.20 21.20
N ARG A 113 2.42 -16.23 22.45
CA ARG A 113 2.07 -15.21 23.45
C ARG A 113 2.76 -13.88 23.14
N ALA A 114 4.01 -13.90 22.70
CA ALA A 114 4.72 -12.70 22.27
C ALA A 114 4.04 -12.03 21.07
N LYS A 115 3.63 -12.81 20.06
CA LYS A 115 2.84 -12.30 18.91
C LYS A 115 1.53 -11.65 19.38
N SER A 116 0.80 -12.30 20.28
CA SER A 116 -0.46 -11.77 20.82
C SER A 116 -0.26 -10.46 21.59
N ILE A 117 0.78 -10.36 22.43
CA ILE A 117 1.15 -9.14 23.16
C ILE A 117 1.46 -7.99 22.19
N LEU A 118 2.17 -8.27 21.10
CA LEU A 118 2.52 -7.25 20.13
C LEU A 118 1.35 -6.87 19.22
N ALA A 119 0.45 -7.80 18.93
CA ALA A 119 -0.76 -7.53 18.16
C ALA A 119 -1.80 -6.69 18.92
N SER A 120 -1.87 -6.83 20.25
CA SER A 120 -2.78 -6.06 21.10
C SER A 120 -2.32 -4.62 21.36
N LYS A 121 -1.04 -4.33 21.17
CA LYS A 121 -0.50 -2.96 21.13
C LYS A 121 -0.88 -2.26 19.83
N LYS A 122 -2.18 -2.03 19.60
CA LYS A 122 -2.65 -1.09 18.56
C LYS A 122 -2.40 0.35 19.04
N ASN A 123 -1.18 0.83 18.85
CA ASN A 123 -0.86 2.25 18.76
C ASN A 123 0.30 2.32 17.79
N TYR A 124 0.06 2.85 16.59
CA TYR A 124 0.95 3.63 15.70
C TYR A 124 0.27 3.74 14.33
#